data_AF-A0AAW5EJM8-F1
#
_entry.id   AF-A0AAW5EJM8-F1
#
_cell.length_a   1.000
_cell.length_b   1.000
_cell.length_c   1.000
_cell.angle_alpha   90.00
_cell.angle_beta   90.00
_cell.angle_gamma   90.00
#
_symmetry.space_group_name_H-M   'P 1'
#
loop_
_entity.id
_entity.type
_entity.pdbx_description
1 polymer ?
#
loop_
_entity_poly.entity_id
_entity_poly.type
_entity_poly.pdbx_seq_one_letter_code
_entity_poly.pdbx_strand_id
1 'polypeptide(L)'
;IQTAQIDADDSDAVVELIKKTGAQILLNVALPYQDLSLMDACIKAGIDYVDTANYEHPDLAKFEYKEQWARNDKFKEAGILGL
;
A
#
# COMPACT_ATOMS: atom_id res chain seq x y z
N ILE A 1 -8.50 -2.81 -20.76
CA ILE A 1 -7.51 -2.73 -19.67
C ILE A 1 -6.88 -1.35 -19.76
N GLN A 2 -6.86 -0.60 -18.65
CA GLN A 2 -6.20 0.71 -18.57
C GLN A 2 -4.83 0.51 -17.93
N THR A 3 -3.82 1.23 -18.41
CA THR A 3 -2.48 1.21 -17.85
C THR A 3 -2.05 2.62 -17.50
N ALA A 4 -1.28 2.75 -16.44
CA ALA A 4 -0.65 3.99 -16.02
C ALA A 4 0.76 3.68 -15.53
N GLN A 5 1.67 4.61 -15.76
CA GLN A 5 2.96 4.61 -15.06
C GLN A 5 2.78 5.41 -13.77
N ILE A 6 3.37 4.92 -12.68
CA ILE A 6 3.33 5.59 -11.39
C ILE A 6 4.60 5.28 -10.59
N ASP A 7 5.01 6.23 -9.77
CA ASP A 7 6.00 6.00 -8.72
C ASP A 7 5.24 5.49 -7.48
N ALA A 8 5.50 4.25 -7.08
CA ALA A 8 4.81 3.62 -5.95
C ALA A 8 5.32 4.10 -4.59
N ASP A 9 6.42 4.85 -4.55
CA ASP A 9 6.90 5.55 -3.36
C ASP A 9 6.17 6.90 -3.14
N ASP A 10 5.43 7.40 -4.14
CA ASP A 10 4.57 8.58 -4.02
C ASP A 10 3.13 8.18 -3.65
N SER A 11 2.85 8.10 -2.34
CA SER A 11 1.52 7.74 -1.84
C SER A 11 0.40 8.64 -2.36
N ASP A 12 0.64 9.93 -2.59
CA ASP A 12 -0.43 10.86 -3.01
C ASP A 12 -0.77 10.66 -4.49
N ALA A 13 0.23 10.45 -5.34
CA ALA A 13 0.00 10.05 -6.72
C ALA A 13 -0.80 8.74 -6.80
N VAL A 14 -0.49 7.76 -5.94
CA VAL A 14 -1.21 6.47 -5.89
C VAL A 14 -2.66 6.68 -5.48
N VAL A 15 -2.93 7.52 -4.49
CA VAL A 15 -4.30 7.89 -4.08
C VAL A 15 -5.09 8.50 -5.23
N GLU A 16 -4.48 9.42 -5.99
CA GLU A 16 -5.13 10.02 -7.15
C GLU A 16 -5.47 8.98 -8.23
N LEU A 17 -4.56 8.05 -8.51
CA LEU A 17 -4.79 6.97 -9.47
C LEU A 17 -5.90 6.02 -9.01
N ILE A 18 -5.94 5.64 -7.72
CA ILE A 18 -7.01 4.83 -7.14
C ILE A 18 -8.36 5.51 -7.35
N LYS A 19 -8.48 6.79 -6.98
CA LYS A 19 -9.72 7.56 -7.12
C LYS A 19 -10.16 7.72 -8.58
N LYS A 20 -9.21 7.98 -9.48
CA LYS A 20 -9.47 8.12 -10.92
C LYS A 20 -9.95 6.82 -11.54
N THR A 21 -9.41 5.68 -11.10
CA THR A 21 -9.77 4.36 -11.65
C THR A 21 -11.01 3.76 -11.01
N GLY A 22 -11.40 4.22 -9.82
CA GLY A 22 -12.49 3.63 -9.04
C GLY A 22 -12.12 2.26 -8.47
N ALA A 23 -10.82 2.00 -8.28
CA ALA A 23 -10.34 0.74 -7.70
C ALA A 23 -10.82 0.60 -6.25
N GLN A 24 -11.12 -0.64 -5.84
CA GLN A 24 -11.56 -0.98 -4.48
C GLN A 24 -10.52 -1.80 -3.72
N ILE A 25 -9.54 -2.36 -4.43
CA ILE A 25 -8.45 -3.18 -3.88
C ILE A 25 -7.17 -2.81 -4.63
N LEU A 26 -6.06 -2.64 -3.90
CA LEU A 26 -4.71 -2.56 -4.44
C LEU A 26 -3.99 -3.89 -4.17
N LEU A 27 -3.49 -4.52 -5.24
CA LEU A 27 -2.63 -5.71 -5.16
C LEU A 27 -1.18 -5.29 -5.43
N ASN A 28 -0.34 -5.32 -4.40
CA ASN A 28 1.07 -5.00 -4.50
C ASN A 28 1.88 -6.22 -4.96
N VAL A 29 2.38 -6.12 -6.20
CA VAL A 29 3.35 -7.04 -6.81
C VAL A 29 4.59 -6.29 -7.28
N ALA A 30 4.91 -5.17 -6.64
CA ALA A 30 6.14 -4.41 -6.83
C ALA A 30 7.25 -4.97 -5.91
N LEU A 31 8.12 -4.12 -5.37
CA LEU A 31 9.13 -4.53 -4.39
C LEU A 31 8.59 -4.31 -2.96
N PRO A 32 9.07 -5.09 -1.97
CA PRO A 32 8.65 -4.94 -0.57
C PRO A 32 8.97 -3.55 0.02
N TYR A 33 9.88 -2.79 -0.61
CA TYR A 33 10.21 -1.42 -0.20
C TYR A 33 9.02 -0.47 -0.26
N GLN A 34 8.07 -0.73 -1.15
CA GLN A 34 6.91 0.14 -1.37
C GLN A 34 5.72 -0.17 -0.45
N ASP A 35 5.77 -1.24 0.35
CA ASP A 35 4.62 -1.69 1.15
C ASP A 35 4.03 -0.56 1.99
N LEU A 36 4.85 0.16 2.73
CA LEU A 36 4.38 1.19 3.66
C LEU A 36 3.76 2.37 2.94
N SER A 37 4.37 2.82 1.84
CA SER A 37 3.88 3.90 0.99
C SER A 37 2.53 3.54 0.37
N LEU A 38 2.37 2.29 -0.07
CA LEU A 38 1.13 1.78 -0.67
C LEU A 38 0.05 1.52 0.37
N MET A 39 0.38 0.99 1.55
CA MET A 39 -0.54 0.85 2.68
C MET A 39 -1.09 2.21 3.10
N ASP A 40 -0.22 3.24 3.20
CA ASP A 40 -0.65 4.60 3.54
C ASP A 40 -1.55 5.21 2.45
N ALA A 41 -1.29 4.92 1.17
CA ALA A 41 -2.18 5.30 0.08
C ALA A 41 -3.56 4.61 0.20
N CYS A 42 -3.60 3.32 0.51
CA CYS A 42 -4.85 2.58 0.67
C CYS A 42 -5.68 3.09 1.85
N ILE A 43 -5.06 3.38 2.99
CA ILE A 43 -5.71 4.03 4.14
C ILE A 43 -6.30 5.38 3.73
N LYS A 44 -5.53 6.23 3.04
CA LYS A 44 -5.99 7.56 2.58
C LYS A 44 -7.12 7.48 1.56
N ALA A 45 -7.10 6.47 0.68
CA ALA A 45 -8.12 6.27 -0.34
C ALA A 45 -9.35 5.50 0.17
N GLY A 46 -9.25 4.81 1.31
CA GLY A 46 -10.31 3.99 1.87
C GLY A 46 -10.56 2.72 1.05
N ILE A 47 -9.49 2.05 0.63
CA ILE A 47 -9.56 0.81 -0.16
C ILE A 47 -8.76 -0.32 0.48
N ASP A 48 -9.06 -1.57 0.12
CA ASP A 48 -8.33 -2.73 0.64
C ASP A 48 -6.93 -2.85 0.03
N TYR A 49 -6.01 -3.45 0.78
CA TYR A 49 -4.62 -3.68 0.38
C TYR A 49 -4.24 -5.16 0.53
N VAL A 50 -3.53 -5.69 -0.46
CA VAL A 50 -2.99 -7.06 -0.46
C VAL A 50 -1.56 -7.02 -1.01
N ASP A 51 -0.61 -7.67 -0.34
CA ASP A 51 0.74 -7.89 -0.87
C ASP A 51 1.17 -9.37 -0.89
N THR A 52 2.42 -9.61 -1.28
CA THR A 52 3.00 -10.96 -1.40
C THR A 52 4.27 -11.15 -0.58
N ALA A 53 4.79 -10.07 0.00
CA ALA A 53 6.04 -10.02 0.75
C ALA A 53 5.91 -8.93 1.81
N ASN A 54 6.58 -9.10 2.94
CA ASN A 54 6.58 -8.11 3.99
C ASN A 54 7.64 -7.03 3.76
N TYR A 55 7.45 -5.90 4.46
CA TYR A 55 8.29 -4.73 4.27
C TYR A 55 9.76 -5.02 4.57
N GLU A 56 10.62 -4.56 3.67
CA GLU A 56 12.08 -4.56 3.79
C GLU A 56 12.59 -3.12 3.78
N HIS A 57 13.59 -2.81 4.61
CA HIS A 57 14.21 -1.48 4.57
C HIS A 57 15.14 -1.34 3.35
N PRO A 58 15.07 -0.24 2.56
CA PRO A 58 15.88 -0.08 1.35
C PRO A 58 17.41 -0.16 1.59
N ASP A 59 17.87 0.36 2.73
CA ASP A 59 19.29 0.50 3.06
C ASP A 59 19.81 -0.55 4.05
N LEU A 60 18.96 -1.51 4.46
CA LEU A 60 19.30 -2.53 5.43
C LEU A 60 18.63 -3.86 5.06
N ALA A 61 19.43 -4.91 4.91
CA ALA A 61 18.95 -6.27 4.63
C ALA A 61 18.19 -6.87 5.83
N LYS A 62 16.97 -6.37 6.05
CA LYS A 62 16.09 -6.73 7.16
C LYS A 62 14.65 -6.51 6.73
N PHE A 63 13.87 -7.58 6.82
CA PHE A 63 12.42 -7.58 6.60
C PHE A 63 11.69 -8.09 7.85
N GLU A 64 10.61 -7.42 8.24
CA GLU A 64 9.77 -7.83 9.37
C GLU A 64 8.37 -7.21 9.29
N TYR A 65 7.38 -7.87 9.88
CA TYR A 65 5.99 -7.38 9.87
C TYR A 65 5.73 -6.17 10.77
N LYS A 66 6.70 -5.75 11.60
CA LYS A 66 6.49 -4.75 12.66
C LYS A 66 5.91 -3.45 12.12
N GLU A 67 6.41 -2.96 10.98
CA GLU A 67 6.00 -1.68 10.42
C GLU A 67 4.65 -1.76 9.69
N GLN A 68 4.33 -2.90 9.10
CA GLN A 68 3.01 -3.18 8.53
C GLN A 68 1.96 -3.30 9.65
N TRP A 69 2.24 -4.07 10.70
CA TRP A 69 1.33 -4.24 11.84
C TRP A 69 1.09 -2.97 12.64
N ALA A 70 2.05 -2.02 12.64
CA ALA A 70 1.84 -0.70 13.23
C ALA A 70 0.69 0.10 12.59
N ARG A 71 0.23 -0.28 11.40
CA ARG A 71 -0.91 0.35 10.70
C ARG A 71 -2.26 -0.31 10.98
N ASN A 72 -2.28 -1.43 11.69
CA ASN A 72 -3.49 -2.23 11.93
C ASN A 72 -4.68 -1.41 12.47
N ASP A 73 -4.42 -0.50 13.42
CA ASP A 73 -5.49 0.32 13.99
C ASP A 73 -6.05 1.32 12.97
N LYS A 74 -5.20 1.90 12.11
CA LYS A 74 -5.66 2.79 11.01
C LYS A 74 -6.51 2.04 9.98
N PHE A 75 -6.14 0.81 9.64
CA PHE A 75 -6.95 -0.03 8.75
C PHE A 75 -8.31 -0.35 9.37
N LYS A 76 -8.34 -0.71 10.66
CA LYS A 76 -9.59 -0.96 11.40
C LYS A 76 -10.48 0.29 11.49
N GLU A 77 -9.92 1.45 11.79
CA GLU A 77 -10.64 2.71 11.86
C GLU A 77 -11.25 3.11 10.51
N ALA A 78 -10.53 2.86 9.42
CA ALA A 78 -11.02 3.10 8.06
C ALA A 78 -12.01 2.02 7.58
N GLY A 79 -12.17 0.90 8.29
CA GLY A 79 -13.08 -0.18 7.93
C GLY A 79 -12.64 -0.99 6.70
N ILE A 80 -11.33 -1.07 6.45
CA ILE A 80 -10.72 -1.73 5.28
C ILE A 80 -9.80 -2.87 5.72
N LEU A 81 -9.52 -3.79 4.79
CA LEU A 81 -8.61 -4.92 4.99
C LEU A 81 -7.19 -4.56 4.50
N GLY A 82 -6.18 -4.94 5.28
CA GLY A 82 -4.78 -5.02 4.85
C GLY A 82 -4.25 -6.41 5.14
N LEU A 83 -3.75 -7.11 4.11
CA LEU A 83 -3.24 -8.48 4.19
C LEU A 83 -1.84 -8.60 3.58
#